data_AF-A0A4V4LEW7-F1
#
_entry.id   AF-A0A4V4LEW7-F1
#
_cell.length_a   1.000
_cell.length_b   1.000
_cell.length_c   1.000
_cell.angle_alpha   90.00
_cell.angle_beta   90.00
_cell.angle_gamma   90.00
#
_symmetry.space_group_name_H-M   'P 1'
#
loop_
_entity.id
_entity.type
_entity.pdbx_description
1 polymer ?
#
loop_
_entity_poly.entity_id
_entity_poly.type
_entity_poly.pdbx_seq_one_letter_code
_entity_poly.pdbx_strand_id
1 'polypeptide(L)'
;MQSSVWEWDELTQEYYLHLFCPEQPDINWENEEARKTIYQSAMISWLDKGVDGFRIDTVNMYSKPVGLPDAPIKDPTAQWQDAGLVYCNGPRMDEYLGEMNAILSHYNAMSVGECPFTPDPARILGYVSEKEARLNMVFQFDSVDVGIGSAHRYMTTPFNYTLADVKSAICRTQGLIDGTDAWTTSFIENHDQPRSISRFGNDSPQWRSRSGKMLAVLFASLSGTLFVYQGQEIGMINIPKEWPIEEYKDVDTIGYYAEVVRKNPNDTKTHDQTKAALQHLARDHARTPMQWSSQTNAGFTSESATPWMRANTSTQEGINVADETNDHASVLNFWRHMLQLRKTQSGARPSR
;
A
#
# COMPACT_ATOMS: atom_id res chain seq x y z
N MET A 1 10.82 -3.62 -9.12
CA MET A 1 11.69 -4.54 -9.90
C MET A 1 12.34 -3.85 -11.09
N GLN A 2 13.67 -3.94 -11.21
CA GLN A 2 14.44 -3.46 -12.38
C GLN A 2 14.72 -4.59 -13.38
N SER A 3 13.78 -5.51 -13.56
CA SER A 3 13.86 -6.62 -14.51
C SER A 3 12.86 -6.41 -15.64
N SER A 4 12.98 -7.24 -16.69
CA SER A 4 11.95 -7.35 -17.71
C SER A 4 10.60 -7.68 -17.06
N VAL A 5 9.51 -7.19 -17.66
CA VAL A 5 8.12 -7.62 -17.38
C VAL A 5 7.68 -8.75 -18.31
N TRP A 6 8.61 -9.30 -19.08
CA TRP A 6 8.42 -10.41 -20.00
C TRP A 6 9.35 -11.54 -19.62
N GLU A 7 8.78 -12.73 -19.43
CA GLU A 7 9.51 -13.95 -19.12
C GLU A 7 9.35 -14.94 -20.28
N TRP A 8 10.47 -15.58 -20.66
CA TRP A 8 10.51 -16.53 -21.77
C TRP A 8 9.95 -17.89 -21.33
N ASP A 9 9.01 -18.46 -22.08
CA ASP A 9 8.54 -19.82 -21.87
C ASP A 9 9.19 -20.78 -22.88
N GLU A 10 10.05 -21.68 -22.38
CA GLU A 10 10.76 -22.65 -23.22
C GLU A 10 9.82 -23.64 -23.93
N LEU A 11 8.64 -23.91 -23.38
CA LEU A 11 7.70 -24.86 -23.99
C LEU A 11 7.06 -24.29 -25.27
N THR A 12 6.63 -23.05 -25.23
CA THR A 12 5.91 -22.38 -26.32
C THR A 12 6.79 -21.49 -27.20
N GLN A 13 8.01 -21.18 -26.74
CA GLN A 13 8.95 -20.28 -27.42
C GLN A 13 8.38 -18.88 -27.62
N GLU A 14 7.59 -18.42 -26.64
CA GLU A 14 7.02 -17.09 -26.58
C GLU A 14 7.29 -16.46 -25.20
N TYR A 15 7.19 -15.14 -25.12
CA TYR A 15 7.23 -14.43 -23.86
C TYR A 15 5.80 -14.27 -23.30
N TYR A 16 5.65 -14.37 -21.98
CA TYR A 16 4.42 -13.96 -21.30
C TYR A 16 4.65 -12.73 -20.44
N LEU A 17 3.61 -11.90 -20.32
CA LEU A 17 3.65 -10.65 -19.56
C LEU A 17 3.44 -10.95 -18.06
N HIS A 18 4.28 -10.34 -17.23
CA HIS A 18 4.13 -10.29 -15.78
C HIS A 18 4.58 -8.90 -15.27
N LEU A 19 3.64 -8.06 -14.84
CA LEU A 19 3.95 -6.75 -14.26
C LEU A 19 4.58 -6.86 -12.85
N PHE A 20 4.40 -8.01 -12.19
CA PHE A 20 4.97 -8.34 -10.89
C PHE A 20 6.00 -9.46 -11.01
N CYS A 21 6.01 -10.45 -10.09
CA CYS A 21 6.93 -11.57 -10.16
C CYS A 21 6.63 -12.45 -11.40
N PRO A 22 7.61 -13.18 -11.94
CA PRO A 22 7.38 -14.12 -13.05
C PRO A 22 6.25 -15.12 -12.77
N GLU A 23 6.07 -15.54 -11.52
CA GLU A 23 4.99 -16.43 -11.09
C GLU A 23 3.60 -15.78 -11.08
N GLN A 24 3.50 -14.49 -11.44
CA GLN A 24 2.27 -13.71 -11.49
C GLN A 24 1.98 -13.24 -12.93
N PRO A 25 1.66 -14.16 -13.86
CA PRO A 25 1.32 -13.79 -15.23
C PRO A 25 0.06 -12.92 -15.28
N ASP A 26 0.10 -11.87 -16.09
CA ASP A 26 -1.03 -10.97 -16.28
C ASP A 26 -2.18 -11.67 -17.00
N ILE A 27 -3.39 -11.58 -16.42
CA ILE A 27 -4.57 -12.11 -17.09
C ILE A 27 -4.99 -11.16 -18.22
N ASN A 28 -5.32 -11.71 -19.37
CA ASN A 28 -5.83 -10.95 -20.51
C ASN A 28 -7.33 -10.64 -20.34
N TRP A 29 -7.65 -9.43 -19.91
CA TRP A 29 -9.04 -8.96 -19.73
C TRP A 29 -9.79 -8.70 -21.05
N GLU A 30 -9.10 -8.60 -22.18
CA GLU A 30 -9.77 -8.50 -23.49
C GLU A 30 -10.55 -9.79 -23.82
N ASN A 31 -10.13 -10.93 -23.24
CA ASN A 31 -10.85 -12.19 -23.34
C ASN A 31 -12.07 -12.21 -22.41
N GLU A 32 -13.27 -12.20 -23.00
CA GLU A 32 -14.53 -12.19 -22.26
C GLU A 32 -14.74 -13.45 -21.39
N GLU A 33 -14.30 -14.62 -21.85
CA GLU A 33 -14.37 -15.86 -21.07
C GLU A 33 -13.47 -15.78 -19.83
N ALA A 34 -12.28 -15.18 -19.95
CA ALA A 34 -11.40 -14.93 -18.83
C ALA A 34 -12.07 -13.99 -17.80
N ARG A 35 -12.66 -12.87 -18.24
CA ARG A 35 -13.38 -11.95 -17.34
C ARG A 35 -14.53 -12.64 -16.61
N LYS A 36 -15.39 -13.37 -17.34
CA LYS A 36 -16.50 -14.13 -16.75
C LYS A 36 -16.02 -15.17 -15.73
N THR A 37 -14.92 -15.85 -16.03
CA THR A 37 -14.30 -16.82 -15.11
C THR A 37 -13.77 -16.14 -13.86
N ILE A 38 -13.11 -14.99 -13.98
CA ILE A 38 -12.67 -14.17 -12.84
C ILE A 38 -13.87 -13.77 -11.99
N TYR A 39 -14.91 -13.22 -12.60
CA TYR A 39 -16.12 -12.79 -11.89
C TYR A 39 -16.76 -13.95 -11.12
N GLN A 40 -16.89 -15.12 -11.74
CA GLN A 40 -17.46 -16.28 -11.08
C GLN A 40 -16.59 -16.79 -9.91
N SER A 41 -15.29 -16.95 -10.15
CA SER A 41 -14.37 -17.59 -9.20
C SER A 41 -13.91 -16.66 -8.08
N ALA A 42 -13.55 -15.43 -8.40
CA ALA A 42 -12.91 -14.49 -7.49
C ALA A 42 -13.87 -13.46 -6.88
N MET A 43 -15.07 -13.27 -7.45
CA MET A 43 -16.07 -12.35 -6.90
C MET A 43 -17.31 -13.10 -6.39
N ILE A 44 -18.09 -13.70 -7.29
CA ILE A 44 -19.40 -14.31 -6.97
C ILE A 44 -19.25 -15.44 -5.94
N SER A 45 -18.27 -16.34 -6.11
CA SER A 45 -18.03 -17.42 -5.14
C SER A 45 -17.78 -16.94 -3.70
N TRP A 46 -17.16 -15.77 -3.52
CA TRP A 46 -16.95 -15.17 -2.20
C TRP A 46 -18.18 -14.41 -1.71
N LEU A 47 -18.87 -13.71 -2.59
CA LEU A 47 -20.12 -13.02 -2.29
C LEU A 47 -21.22 -14.00 -1.84
N ASP A 48 -21.31 -15.17 -2.48
CA ASP A 48 -22.21 -16.26 -2.10
C ASP A 48 -21.89 -16.82 -0.70
N LYS A 49 -20.65 -16.62 -0.21
CA LYS A 49 -20.22 -16.97 1.15
C LYS A 49 -20.48 -15.86 2.17
N GLY A 50 -20.97 -14.70 1.72
CA GLY A 50 -21.36 -13.57 2.57
C GLY A 50 -20.24 -12.58 2.89
N VAL A 51 -19.24 -12.40 2.01
CA VAL A 51 -18.30 -11.26 2.17
C VAL A 51 -19.00 -9.94 1.85
N ASP A 52 -18.73 -8.89 2.63
CA ASP A 52 -19.39 -7.58 2.49
C ASP A 52 -18.72 -6.64 1.47
N GLY A 53 -17.65 -7.08 0.82
CA GLY A 53 -16.90 -6.22 -0.10
C GLY A 53 -15.51 -6.72 -0.45
N PHE A 54 -14.83 -5.94 -1.29
CA PHE A 54 -13.49 -6.22 -1.80
C PHE A 54 -12.59 -4.99 -1.73
N ARG A 55 -11.36 -5.20 -1.23
CA ARG A 55 -10.21 -4.40 -1.64
C ARG A 55 -9.68 -5.01 -2.92
N ILE A 56 -9.71 -4.25 -4.01
CA ILE A 56 -9.35 -4.75 -5.34
C ILE A 56 -7.93 -4.33 -5.64
N ASP A 57 -7.04 -5.32 -5.68
CA ASP A 57 -5.60 -5.15 -5.93
C ASP A 57 -5.36 -4.60 -7.32
N THR A 58 -4.51 -3.55 -7.39
CA THR A 58 -3.97 -2.97 -8.64
C THR A 58 -5.01 -2.84 -9.76
N VAL A 59 -6.23 -2.45 -9.39
CA VAL A 59 -7.43 -2.61 -10.21
C VAL A 59 -7.36 -1.84 -11.53
N ASN A 60 -6.58 -0.76 -11.55
CA ASN A 60 -6.42 0.07 -12.73
C ASN A 60 -5.46 -0.50 -13.79
N MET A 61 -4.92 -1.71 -13.60
CA MET A 61 -3.97 -2.33 -14.53
C MET A 61 -4.63 -3.33 -15.51
N TYR A 62 -5.95 -3.52 -15.48
CA TYR A 62 -6.60 -4.61 -16.22
C TYR A 62 -6.68 -4.39 -17.73
N SER A 63 -6.93 -3.15 -18.16
CA SER A 63 -6.98 -2.79 -19.58
C SER A 63 -5.59 -2.41 -20.09
N LYS A 64 -4.99 -3.29 -20.89
CA LYS A 64 -3.69 -3.04 -21.52
C LYS A 64 -3.88 -2.29 -22.85
N PRO A 65 -2.97 -1.38 -23.24
CA PRO A 65 -2.99 -0.77 -24.57
C PRO A 65 -2.76 -1.83 -25.66
N VAL A 66 -3.46 -1.68 -26.78
CA VAL A 66 -3.29 -2.55 -27.95
C VAL A 66 -1.85 -2.48 -28.44
N GLY A 67 -1.26 -3.66 -28.68
CA GLY A 67 0.11 -3.79 -29.20
C GLY A 67 1.22 -3.64 -28.16
N LEU A 68 0.89 -3.38 -26.87
CA LEU A 68 1.84 -3.32 -25.76
C LEU A 68 3.10 -2.47 -26.10
N PRO A 69 2.91 -1.17 -26.40
CA PRO A 69 3.98 -0.33 -26.93
C PRO A 69 5.10 -0.14 -25.89
N ASP A 70 6.31 0.12 -26.41
CA ASP A 70 7.45 0.49 -25.58
C ASP A 70 7.14 1.71 -24.71
N ALA A 71 7.60 1.66 -23.45
CA ALA A 71 7.50 2.78 -22.54
C ALA A 71 8.48 3.91 -22.93
N PRO A 72 8.13 5.18 -22.66
CA PRO A 72 9.05 6.29 -22.85
C PRO A 72 10.35 6.09 -22.05
N ILE A 73 11.48 6.45 -22.66
CA ILE A 73 12.79 6.42 -21.99
C ILE A 73 12.84 7.55 -20.96
N LYS A 74 12.72 7.20 -19.68
CA LYS A 74 12.85 8.13 -18.53
C LYS A 74 14.28 8.14 -17.99
N ASP A 75 14.95 6.99 -17.99
CA ASP A 75 16.34 6.82 -17.57
C ASP A 75 17.15 6.21 -18.73
N PRO A 76 17.93 7.02 -19.47
CA PRO A 76 18.76 6.52 -20.57
C PRO A 76 19.84 5.50 -20.15
N THR A 77 20.12 5.38 -18.86
CA THR A 77 21.10 4.43 -18.31
C THR A 77 20.47 3.10 -17.90
N ALA A 78 19.14 3.03 -17.81
CA ALA A 78 18.41 1.83 -17.46
C ALA A 78 18.05 1.02 -18.71
N GLN A 79 18.27 -0.30 -18.66
CA GLN A 79 17.85 -1.22 -19.72
C GLN A 79 16.33 -1.30 -19.84
N TRP A 80 15.63 -1.29 -18.70
CA TRP A 80 14.17 -1.38 -18.61
C TRP A 80 13.61 -0.06 -18.09
N GLN A 81 12.46 0.36 -18.63
CA GLN A 81 11.83 1.64 -18.30
C GLN A 81 10.53 1.42 -17.51
N ASP A 82 10.25 2.32 -16.57
CA ASP A 82 8.97 2.32 -15.85
C ASP A 82 7.80 2.60 -16.81
N ALA A 83 6.93 1.59 -16.97
CA ALA A 83 5.78 1.62 -17.87
C ALA A 83 4.45 1.89 -17.16
N GLY A 84 4.45 2.28 -15.88
CA GLY A 84 3.22 2.48 -15.08
C GLY A 84 2.17 3.34 -15.77
N LEU A 85 2.59 4.48 -16.34
CA LEU A 85 1.71 5.40 -17.07
C LEU A 85 1.23 4.89 -18.44
N VAL A 86 1.77 3.77 -18.93
CA VAL A 86 1.39 3.14 -20.21
C VAL A 86 0.31 2.07 -20.00
N TYR A 87 0.46 1.23 -18.98
CA TYR A 87 -0.47 0.11 -18.73
C TYR A 87 -1.54 0.41 -17.67
N CYS A 88 -1.35 1.43 -16.81
CA CYS A 88 -2.39 1.82 -15.87
C CYS A 88 -3.45 2.67 -16.55
N ASN A 89 -4.68 2.56 -16.07
CA ASN A 89 -5.82 3.37 -16.48
C ASN A 89 -6.19 3.23 -17.97
N GLY A 90 -5.96 2.04 -18.54
CA GLY A 90 -6.17 1.79 -19.96
C GLY A 90 -7.62 2.01 -20.46
N PRO A 91 -7.81 1.93 -21.79
CA PRO A 91 -8.98 2.47 -22.47
C PRO A 91 -10.31 1.80 -22.08
N ARG A 92 -10.27 0.55 -21.62
CA ARG A 92 -11.47 -0.22 -21.23
C ARG A 92 -11.69 -0.31 -19.72
N MET A 93 -10.91 0.43 -18.91
CA MET A 93 -11.07 0.37 -17.45
C MET A 93 -12.48 0.76 -17.00
N ASP A 94 -13.09 1.76 -17.63
CA ASP A 94 -14.44 2.21 -17.26
C ASP A 94 -15.49 1.11 -17.49
N GLU A 95 -15.31 0.31 -18.55
CA GLU A 95 -16.15 -0.85 -18.87
C GLU A 95 -15.95 -1.95 -17.84
N TYR A 96 -14.70 -2.36 -17.57
CA TYR A 96 -14.39 -3.45 -16.64
C TYR A 96 -14.83 -3.14 -15.22
N LEU A 97 -14.63 -1.90 -14.76
CA LEU A 97 -15.12 -1.47 -13.44
C LEU A 97 -16.65 -1.45 -13.37
N GLY A 98 -17.33 -1.07 -14.46
CA GLY A 98 -18.79 -1.12 -14.55
C GLY A 98 -19.33 -2.56 -14.52
N GLU A 99 -18.70 -3.48 -15.24
CA GLU A 99 -19.02 -4.91 -15.18
C GLU A 99 -18.87 -5.46 -13.75
N MET A 100 -17.78 -5.11 -13.06
CA MET A 100 -17.56 -5.50 -11.66
C MET A 100 -18.62 -4.90 -10.72
N ASN A 101 -18.95 -3.61 -10.86
CA ASN A 101 -19.96 -2.96 -10.02
C ASN A 101 -21.36 -3.56 -10.20
N ALA A 102 -21.73 -3.89 -11.43
CA ALA A 102 -23.01 -4.54 -11.72
C ALA A 102 -23.18 -5.82 -10.90
N ILE A 103 -22.11 -6.58 -10.66
CA ILE A 103 -22.12 -7.74 -9.77
C ILE A 103 -22.20 -7.30 -8.31
N LEU A 104 -21.29 -6.43 -7.87
CA LEU A 104 -21.17 -6.04 -6.45
C LEU A 104 -22.44 -5.39 -5.89
N SER A 105 -23.11 -4.57 -6.69
CA SER A 105 -24.34 -3.87 -6.31
C SER A 105 -25.49 -4.83 -5.98
N HIS A 106 -25.57 -6.01 -6.61
CA HIS A 106 -26.56 -7.04 -6.27
C HIS A 106 -26.41 -7.60 -4.85
N TYR A 107 -25.21 -7.53 -4.29
CA TYR A 107 -24.89 -8.00 -2.93
C TYR A 107 -24.79 -6.87 -1.91
N ASN A 108 -25.01 -5.61 -2.33
CA ASN A 108 -24.72 -4.44 -1.51
C ASN A 108 -23.27 -4.44 -0.97
N ALA A 109 -22.33 -4.91 -1.79
CA ALA A 109 -20.94 -5.10 -1.42
C ALA A 109 -20.09 -3.84 -1.70
N MET A 110 -19.24 -3.47 -0.75
CA MET A 110 -18.34 -2.32 -0.87
C MET A 110 -17.11 -2.64 -1.72
N SER A 111 -16.64 -1.69 -2.54
CA SER A 111 -15.37 -1.78 -3.26
C SER A 111 -14.43 -0.62 -2.95
N VAL A 112 -13.17 -0.97 -2.68
CA VAL A 112 -12.06 -0.03 -2.63
C VAL A 112 -10.97 -0.48 -3.58
N GLY A 113 -10.68 0.32 -4.60
CA GLY A 113 -9.64 0.03 -5.60
C GLY A 113 -8.27 0.57 -5.20
N GLU A 114 -7.22 -0.20 -5.41
CA GLU A 114 -5.85 0.30 -5.39
C GLU A 114 -5.44 0.74 -6.81
N CYS A 115 -5.16 2.04 -6.98
CA CYS A 115 -4.94 2.64 -8.30
C CYS A 115 -3.61 3.42 -8.37
N PRO A 116 -2.44 2.74 -8.33
CA PRO A 116 -1.14 3.42 -8.50
C PRO A 116 -1.06 4.09 -9.88
N PHE A 117 -0.16 5.06 -10.07
CA PHE A 117 0.03 5.74 -11.36
C PHE A 117 -1.26 6.34 -11.97
N THR A 118 -2.14 6.89 -11.14
CA THR A 118 -3.35 7.62 -11.58
C THR A 118 -3.24 9.10 -11.22
N PRO A 119 -2.36 9.88 -11.88
CA PRO A 119 -2.10 11.27 -11.48
C PRO A 119 -3.22 12.25 -11.85
N ASP A 120 -4.13 11.87 -12.76
CA ASP A 120 -5.23 12.71 -13.21
C ASP A 120 -6.44 12.60 -12.24
N PRO A 121 -6.80 13.67 -11.53
CA PRO A 121 -7.95 13.66 -10.63
C PRO A 121 -9.28 13.38 -11.35
N ALA A 122 -9.43 13.79 -12.61
CA ALA A 122 -10.67 13.52 -13.36
C ALA A 122 -10.86 12.02 -13.60
N ARG A 123 -9.77 11.29 -13.87
CA ARG A 123 -9.79 9.83 -13.98
C ARG A 123 -10.19 9.17 -12.67
N ILE A 124 -9.65 9.64 -11.54
CA ILE A 124 -10.03 9.15 -10.22
C ILE A 124 -11.52 9.38 -9.96
N LEU A 125 -12.00 10.61 -10.19
CA LEU A 125 -13.41 10.95 -10.02
C LEU A 125 -14.32 10.07 -10.89
N GLY A 126 -13.91 9.78 -12.13
CA GLY A 126 -14.60 8.83 -12.99
C GLY A 126 -14.73 7.44 -12.35
N TYR A 127 -13.70 6.96 -11.64
CA TYR A 127 -13.77 5.66 -10.97
C TYR A 127 -14.64 5.63 -9.72
N VAL A 128 -14.76 6.74 -8.98
CA VAL A 128 -15.42 6.76 -7.66
C VAL A 128 -16.72 7.56 -7.61
N SER A 129 -17.16 8.14 -8.73
CA SER A 129 -18.45 8.82 -8.82
C SER A 129 -19.59 7.82 -8.64
N GLU A 130 -20.53 8.15 -7.75
CA GLU A 130 -21.74 7.35 -7.53
C GLU A 130 -22.54 7.15 -8.82
N LYS A 131 -22.68 8.20 -9.65
CA LYS A 131 -23.44 8.15 -10.90
C LYS A 131 -22.82 7.24 -11.95
N GLU A 132 -21.49 7.14 -11.95
CA GLU A 132 -20.77 6.31 -12.91
C GLU A 132 -20.82 4.82 -12.54
N ALA A 133 -21.25 4.48 -11.32
CA ALA A 133 -21.46 3.11 -10.85
C ALA A 133 -20.25 2.19 -11.11
N ARG A 134 -19.07 2.59 -10.61
CA ARG A 134 -17.80 1.84 -10.74
C ARG A 134 -17.32 1.39 -9.35
N LEU A 135 -16.34 2.06 -8.77
CA LEU A 135 -15.84 1.76 -7.42
C LEU A 135 -16.53 2.65 -6.39
N ASN A 136 -16.64 2.21 -5.13
CA ASN A 136 -17.09 3.13 -4.08
C ASN A 136 -16.02 4.13 -3.69
N MET A 137 -14.75 3.70 -3.66
CA MET A 137 -13.61 4.55 -3.31
C MET A 137 -12.30 3.97 -3.86
N VAL A 138 -11.23 4.76 -3.78
CA VAL A 138 -9.87 4.30 -4.11
C VAL A 138 -8.88 4.61 -2.99
N PHE A 139 -7.86 3.78 -2.86
CA PHE A 139 -6.63 4.16 -2.17
C PHE A 139 -5.83 5.08 -3.06
N GLN A 140 -5.70 6.33 -2.62
CA GLN A 140 -4.86 7.30 -3.30
C GLN A 140 -3.47 7.30 -2.65
N PHE A 141 -2.48 6.90 -3.44
CA PHE A 141 -1.12 6.67 -2.96
C PHE A 141 -0.31 7.96 -2.76
N ASP A 142 -0.81 9.12 -3.21
CA ASP A 142 -0.15 10.42 -3.08
C ASP A 142 0.47 10.66 -1.69
N SER A 143 -0.28 10.38 -0.62
CA SER A 143 0.17 10.63 0.77
C SER A 143 1.21 9.64 1.25
N VAL A 144 1.24 8.44 0.68
CA VAL A 144 2.19 7.36 1.02
C VAL A 144 3.28 7.20 -0.03
N ASP A 145 3.32 8.02 -1.08
CA ASP A 145 4.39 8.03 -2.08
C ASP A 145 5.27 9.29 -1.99
N VAL A 146 4.95 10.22 -1.09
CA VAL A 146 5.81 11.39 -0.84
C VAL A 146 7.24 10.96 -0.48
N GLY A 147 8.20 11.51 -1.22
CA GLY A 147 9.63 11.28 -1.05
C GLY A 147 10.18 9.96 -1.58
N ILE A 148 9.39 9.16 -2.31
CA ILE A 148 9.92 8.00 -3.03
C ILE A 148 10.70 8.43 -4.28
N GLY A 149 11.56 7.55 -4.78
CA GLY A 149 12.30 7.80 -6.03
C GLY A 149 11.40 7.70 -7.26
N SER A 150 11.69 8.52 -8.28
CA SER A 150 10.88 8.62 -9.51
C SER A 150 11.04 7.43 -10.48
N ALA A 151 12.23 6.81 -10.52
CA ALA A 151 12.50 5.63 -11.35
C ALA A 151 12.30 4.32 -10.59
N HIS A 152 12.55 4.31 -9.29
CA HIS A 152 12.23 3.21 -8.38
C HIS A 152 12.01 3.77 -6.98
N ARG A 153 11.13 3.17 -6.18
CA ARG A 153 10.78 3.70 -4.85
C ARG A 153 12.01 3.96 -3.95
N TYR A 154 13.04 3.13 -4.08
CA TYR A 154 14.28 3.19 -3.30
C TYR A 154 15.38 4.08 -3.92
N MET A 155 15.17 4.67 -5.10
CA MET A 155 16.08 5.65 -5.69
C MET A 155 15.84 7.04 -5.08
N THR A 156 16.02 7.14 -3.77
CA THR A 156 15.78 8.36 -2.98
C THR A 156 16.67 8.38 -1.74
N THR A 157 16.64 9.48 -1.00
CA THR A 157 17.20 9.57 0.34
C THR A 157 16.08 9.61 1.38
N PRO A 158 16.27 9.08 2.59
CA PRO A 158 15.27 9.19 3.65
C PRO A 158 14.81 10.64 3.88
N PHE A 159 13.51 10.83 4.10
CA PHE A 159 12.90 12.15 4.33
C PHE A 159 13.11 13.16 3.19
N ASN A 160 13.20 12.70 1.94
CA ASN A 160 13.26 13.56 0.74
C ASN A 160 11.91 14.21 0.40
N TYR A 161 11.32 14.92 1.35
CA TYR A 161 10.05 15.64 1.22
C TYR A 161 9.90 16.65 2.36
N THR A 162 8.98 17.59 2.21
CA THR A 162 8.61 18.57 3.23
C THR A 162 7.23 18.28 3.82
N LEU A 163 6.93 18.88 4.98
CA LEU A 163 5.57 18.84 5.52
C LEU A 163 4.53 19.42 4.55
N ALA A 164 4.92 20.39 3.71
CA ALA A 164 4.03 20.96 2.70
C ALA A 164 3.67 19.94 1.61
N ASP A 165 4.62 19.08 1.23
CA ASP A 165 4.37 18.00 0.26
C ASP A 165 3.37 16.98 0.81
N VAL A 166 3.56 16.56 2.07
CA VAL A 166 2.64 15.63 2.77
C VAL A 166 1.24 16.24 2.88
N LYS A 167 1.12 17.49 3.31
CA LYS A 167 -0.17 18.19 3.40
C LYS A 167 -0.83 18.32 2.03
N SER A 168 -0.08 18.67 1.00
CA SER A 168 -0.60 18.81 -0.36
C SER A 168 -1.12 17.47 -0.88
N ALA A 169 -0.40 16.38 -0.63
CA ALA A 169 -0.83 15.03 -0.98
C ALA A 169 -2.15 14.63 -0.28
N ILE A 170 -2.25 14.85 1.03
CA ILE A 170 -3.47 14.58 1.79
C ILE A 170 -4.64 15.43 1.25
N CYS A 171 -4.41 16.72 0.99
CA CYS A 171 -5.43 17.61 0.46
C CYS A 171 -5.94 17.19 -0.92
N ARG A 172 -5.09 16.64 -1.80
CA ARG A 172 -5.54 16.13 -3.11
C ARG A 172 -6.54 14.98 -2.95
N THR A 173 -6.25 14.01 -2.08
CA THR A 173 -7.16 12.89 -1.80
C THR A 173 -8.45 13.33 -1.12
N GLN A 174 -8.36 14.28 -0.19
CA GLN A 174 -9.52 14.80 0.52
C GLN A 174 -10.39 15.68 -0.35
N GLY A 175 -9.81 16.44 -1.29
CA GLY A 175 -10.54 17.30 -2.23
C GLY A 175 -11.40 16.55 -3.24
N LEU A 176 -11.25 15.22 -3.37
CA LEU A 176 -12.09 14.42 -4.28
C LEU A 176 -13.59 14.54 -3.98
N ILE A 177 -13.96 14.77 -2.72
CA ILE A 177 -15.37 14.86 -2.29
C ILE A 177 -15.94 16.29 -2.38
N ASP A 178 -15.12 17.28 -2.72
CA ASP A 178 -15.53 18.68 -2.70
C ASP A 178 -16.44 18.99 -3.90
N GLY A 179 -17.75 19.05 -3.65
CA GLY A 179 -18.74 19.38 -4.70
C GLY A 179 -18.98 18.25 -5.71
N THR A 180 -18.64 17.01 -5.34
CA THR A 180 -18.82 15.82 -6.17
C THR A 180 -19.72 14.81 -5.46
N ASP A 181 -20.08 13.73 -6.16
CA ASP A 181 -20.75 12.54 -5.59
C ASP A 181 -19.75 11.40 -5.33
N ALA A 182 -18.46 11.73 -5.23
CA ALA A 182 -17.41 10.76 -4.96
C ALA A 182 -17.25 10.48 -3.47
N TRP A 183 -16.62 9.35 -3.15
CA TRP A 183 -16.18 9.03 -1.80
C TRP A 183 -14.66 8.78 -1.76
N THR A 184 -14.04 9.10 -0.62
CA THR A 184 -12.58 9.03 -0.45
C THR A 184 -12.16 8.12 0.70
N THR A 185 -10.86 7.86 0.82
CA THR A 185 -10.25 7.06 1.89
C THR A 185 -9.36 7.92 2.79
N SER A 186 -9.17 7.45 4.02
CA SER A 186 -8.16 7.98 4.95
C SER A 186 -7.31 6.81 5.46
N PHE A 187 -6.04 6.79 5.09
CA PHE A 187 -5.08 5.76 5.51
C PHE A 187 -3.65 6.31 5.47
N ILE A 188 -2.74 5.69 6.22
CA ILE A 188 -1.32 6.05 6.22
C ILE A 188 -0.39 4.82 6.37
N GLU A 189 -0.96 3.65 6.65
CA GLU A 189 -0.25 2.38 6.69
C GLU A 189 -1.06 1.32 5.94
N ASN A 190 -0.35 0.38 5.33
CA ASN A 190 -0.85 -0.90 4.83
C ASN A 190 0.36 -1.86 4.74
N HIS A 191 0.16 -3.07 4.22
CA HIS A 191 1.22 -4.07 4.08
C HIS A 191 2.34 -3.75 3.06
N ASP A 192 2.22 -2.67 2.28
CA ASP A 192 3.21 -2.21 1.30
C ASP A 192 3.88 -0.88 1.67
N GLN A 193 3.56 -0.35 2.85
CA GLN A 193 4.07 0.92 3.34
C GLN A 193 4.86 0.72 4.63
N PRO A 194 5.92 1.51 4.88
CA PRO A 194 6.60 1.49 6.17
C PRO A 194 5.69 2.02 7.29
N ARG A 195 6.13 1.90 8.55
CA ARG A 195 5.37 2.40 9.69
C ARG A 195 5.29 3.92 9.70
N SER A 196 4.09 4.44 9.92
CA SER A 196 3.79 5.87 9.78
C SER A 196 4.54 6.73 10.78
N ILE A 197 4.78 6.24 12.01
CA ILE A 197 5.57 6.96 13.02
C ILE A 197 7.02 7.15 12.55
N SER A 198 7.66 6.09 12.05
CA SER A 198 9.03 6.13 11.54
C SER A 198 9.16 6.99 10.28
N ARG A 199 8.09 7.03 9.47
CA ARG A 199 8.10 7.79 8.23
C ARG A 199 7.77 9.26 8.43
N PHE A 200 6.64 9.58 9.05
CA PHE A 200 6.05 10.93 9.09
C PHE A 200 6.06 11.58 10.48
N GLY A 201 6.54 10.85 11.48
CA GLY A 201 6.68 11.33 12.85
C GLY A 201 8.13 11.30 13.32
N ASN A 202 8.31 10.86 14.55
CA ASN A 202 9.61 10.58 15.13
C ASN A 202 9.45 9.34 16.03
N ASP A 203 10.17 8.28 15.70
CA ASP A 203 10.11 6.96 16.34
C ASP A 203 11.11 6.80 17.49
N SER A 204 11.89 7.82 17.83
CA SER A 204 12.75 7.78 19.02
C SER A 204 11.92 7.60 20.30
N PRO A 205 12.46 6.94 21.34
CA PRO A 205 11.73 6.65 22.57
C PRO A 205 11.03 7.87 23.21
N GLN A 206 11.64 9.05 23.10
CA GLN A 206 11.09 10.30 23.64
C GLN A 206 9.82 10.77 22.91
N TRP A 207 9.73 10.54 21.59
CA TRP A 207 8.72 11.17 20.73
C TRP A 207 7.70 10.20 20.14
N ARG A 208 8.00 8.90 20.11
CA ARG A 208 7.15 7.87 19.48
C ARG A 208 5.67 7.99 19.83
N SER A 209 5.34 7.98 21.13
CA SER A 209 3.94 8.04 21.58
C SER A 209 3.25 9.33 21.15
N ARG A 210 3.93 10.48 21.23
CA ARG A 210 3.37 11.77 20.80
C ARG A 210 3.16 11.82 19.29
N SER A 211 4.12 11.31 18.53
CA SER A 211 4.05 11.20 17.07
C SER A 211 2.88 10.31 16.63
N GLY A 212 2.75 9.12 17.23
CA GLY A 212 1.67 8.18 16.92
C GLY A 212 0.29 8.77 17.21
N LYS A 213 0.13 9.45 18.35
CA LYS A 213 -1.13 10.14 18.70
C LYS A 213 -1.44 11.30 17.76
N MET A 214 -0.44 12.09 17.37
CA MET A 214 -0.61 13.17 16.39
C MET A 214 -1.11 12.62 15.04
N LEU A 215 -0.52 11.53 14.55
CA LEU A 215 -0.96 10.87 13.32
C LEU A 215 -2.37 10.28 13.47
N ALA A 216 -2.70 9.71 14.62
CA ALA A 216 -4.05 9.23 14.92
C ALA A 216 -5.08 10.37 14.86
N VAL A 217 -4.78 11.54 15.46
CA VAL A 217 -5.65 12.72 15.36
C VAL A 217 -5.85 13.13 13.90
N LEU A 218 -4.77 13.24 13.15
CA LEU A 218 -4.82 13.66 11.75
C LEU A 218 -5.72 12.71 10.94
N PHE A 219 -5.37 11.43 10.82
CA PHE A 219 -6.06 10.51 9.92
C PHE A 219 -7.46 10.12 10.40
N ALA A 220 -7.70 10.05 11.72
CA ALA A 220 -9.03 9.78 12.24
C ALA A 220 -10.00 10.97 12.17
N SER A 221 -9.51 12.19 11.86
CA SER A 221 -10.35 13.38 11.67
C SER A 221 -10.62 13.72 10.20
N LEU A 222 -9.91 13.11 9.25
CA LEU A 222 -10.15 13.28 7.82
C LEU A 222 -11.50 12.70 7.37
N SER A 223 -12.05 13.22 6.28
CA SER A 223 -13.23 12.66 5.60
C SER A 223 -12.89 11.35 4.89
N GLY A 224 -13.92 10.55 4.59
CA GLY A 224 -13.77 9.26 3.93
C GLY A 224 -13.83 8.04 4.84
N THR A 225 -13.61 6.87 4.26
CA THR A 225 -13.49 5.60 5.00
C THR A 225 -12.10 5.49 5.60
N LEU A 226 -12.02 5.36 6.92
CA LEU A 226 -10.75 5.22 7.65
C LEU A 226 -10.28 3.77 7.63
N PHE A 227 -9.03 3.56 7.25
CA PHE A 227 -8.33 2.28 7.37
C PHE A 227 -7.22 2.40 8.41
N VAL A 228 -7.17 1.43 9.33
CA VAL A 228 -6.10 1.27 10.33
C VAL A 228 -5.44 -0.08 10.10
N TYR A 229 -4.13 -0.09 9.93
CA TYR A 229 -3.38 -1.32 9.66
C TYR A 229 -2.85 -1.95 10.95
N GLN A 230 -2.73 -3.28 11.00
CA GLN A 230 -2.30 -4.00 12.20
C GLN A 230 -0.97 -3.48 12.75
N GLY A 231 -0.96 -3.08 14.01
CA GLY A 231 0.21 -2.51 14.68
C GLY A 231 0.27 -0.99 14.67
N GLN A 232 -0.46 -0.32 13.77
CA GLN A 232 -0.57 1.14 13.76
C GLN A 232 -1.20 1.65 15.06
N GLU A 233 -2.15 0.89 15.60
CA GLU A 233 -2.89 1.23 16.81
C GLU A 233 -2.03 1.18 18.08
N ILE A 234 -1.01 0.33 18.12
CA ILE A 234 0.00 0.30 19.21
C ILE A 234 1.24 1.15 18.86
N GLY A 235 1.24 1.84 17.72
CA GLY A 235 2.35 2.65 17.27
C GLY A 235 3.62 1.85 17.03
N MET A 236 3.51 0.71 16.31
CA MET A 236 4.65 -0.02 15.78
C MET A 236 5.53 0.89 14.91
N ILE A 237 6.82 0.60 14.89
CA ILE A 237 7.86 1.36 14.20
C ILE A 237 8.62 0.47 13.22
N ASN A 238 9.41 1.07 12.33
CA ASN A 238 10.21 0.33 11.36
C ASN A 238 11.14 -0.69 12.06
N ILE A 239 11.59 -1.66 11.27
CA ILE A 239 12.58 -2.66 11.69
C ILE A 239 13.85 -1.94 12.17
N PRO A 240 14.50 -2.39 13.26
CA PRO A 240 15.71 -1.74 13.76
C PRO A 240 16.82 -1.63 12.71
N LYS A 241 17.56 -0.51 12.72
CA LYS A 241 18.55 -0.18 11.68
C LYS A 241 19.74 -1.13 11.64
N GLU A 242 20.02 -1.77 12.77
CA GLU A 242 21.08 -2.75 12.96
C GLU A 242 20.73 -4.14 12.41
N TRP A 243 19.47 -4.39 12.04
CA TRP A 243 19.12 -5.65 11.39
C TRP A 243 19.75 -5.70 9.99
N PRO A 244 20.43 -6.79 9.66
CA PRO A 244 21.10 -6.92 8.39
C PRO A 244 20.07 -7.21 7.28
N ILE A 245 20.45 -7.05 6.02
CA ILE A 245 19.52 -7.13 4.87
C ILE A 245 18.88 -8.51 4.73
N GLU A 246 19.50 -9.56 5.26
CA GLU A 246 19.03 -10.94 5.24
C GLU A 246 17.78 -11.19 6.11
N GLU A 247 17.46 -10.26 7.02
CA GLU A 247 16.21 -10.27 7.78
C GLU A 247 15.01 -9.80 6.94
N TYR A 248 15.25 -9.06 5.85
CA TYR A 248 14.20 -8.65 4.91
C TYR A 248 13.82 -9.85 4.04
N LYS A 249 12.52 -10.03 3.81
CA LYS A 249 11.96 -11.18 3.09
C LYS A 249 11.25 -10.76 1.81
N ASP A 250 10.88 -9.49 1.68
CA ASP A 250 10.17 -9.00 0.51
C ASP A 250 11.01 -9.10 -0.77
N VAL A 251 10.39 -9.66 -1.81
CA VAL A 251 10.99 -9.89 -3.13
C VAL A 251 11.48 -8.61 -3.78
N ASP A 252 10.77 -7.49 -3.60
CA ASP A 252 11.19 -6.19 -4.15
C ASP A 252 12.39 -5.62 -3.40
N THR A 253 12.40 -5.70 -2.06
CA THR A 253 13.54 -5.29 -1.23
C THR A 253 14.81 -6.07 -1.59
N ILE A 254 14.75 -7.41 -1.56
CA ILE A 254 15.91 -8.27 -1.78
C ILE A 254 16.39 -8.20 -3.24
N GLY A 255 15.45 -8.18 -4.20
CA GLY A 255 15.76 -8.09 -5.62
C GLY A 255 16.41 -6.77 -5.99
N TYR A 256 15.89 -5.66 -5.47
CA TYR A 256 16.46 -4.34 -5.72
C TYR A 256 17.88 -4.21 -5.13
N TYR A 257 18.09 -4.63 -3.88
CA TYR A 257 19.41 -4.57 -3.26
C TYR A 257 20.43 -5.45 -3.99
N ALA A 258 20.06 -6.68 -4.34
CA ALA A 258 20.93 -7.59 -5.09
C ALA A 258 21.35 -7.01 -6.44
N GLU A 259 20.41 -6.37 -7.15
CA GLU A 259 20.69 -5.73 -8.43
C GLU A 259 21.65 -4.53 -8.29
N VAL A 260 21.46 -3.69 -7.27
CA VAL A 260 22.37 -2.58 -6.98
C VAL A 260 23.78 -3.09 -6.70
N VAL A 261 23.91 -4.14 -5.87
CA VAL A 261 25.21 -4.75 -5.55
C VAL A 261 25.85 -5.36 -6.79
N ARG A 262 25.08 -6.05 -7.63
CA ARG A 262 25.58 -6.65 -8.88
C ARG A 262 26.09 -5.59 -9.86
N LYS A 263 25.39 -4.47 -10.00
CA LYS A 263 25.79 -3.35 -10.87
C LYS A 263 26.98 -2.57 -10.30
N ASN A 264 27.15 -2.53 -8.98
CA ASN A 264 28.13 -1.69 -8.31
C ASN A 264 28.97 -2.45 -7.26
N PRO A 265 29.64 -3.56 -7.60
CA PRO A 265 30.15 -4.53 -6.61
C PRO A 265 31.13 -3.96 -5.57
N ASN A 266 31.82 -2.87 -5.90
CA ASN A 266 32.82 -2.24 -5.02
C ASN A 266 32.41 -0.83 -4.55
N ASP A 267 31.18 -0.39 -4.81
CA ASP A 267 30.69 0.94 -4.41
C ASP A 267 29.93 0.88 -3.08
N THR A 268 30.67 0.91 -1.98
CA THR A 268 30.11 0.89 -0.63
C THR A 268 29.17 2.07 -0.36
N LYS A 269 29.44 3.23 -0.97
CA LYS A 269 28.60 4.42 -0.81
C LYS A 269 27.21 4.19 -1.39
N THR A 270 27.13 3.65 -2.60
CA THR A 270 25.86 3.31 -3.24
C THR A 270 25.11 2.22 -2.47
N HIS A 271 25.83 1.23 -1.92
CA HIS A 271 25.23 0.20 -1.06
C HIS A 271 24.62 0.80 0.21
N ASP A 272 25.35 1.68 0.90
CA ASP A 272 24.89 2.30 2.15
C ASP A 272 23.71 3.26 1.91
N GLN A 273 23.74 4.03 0.82
CA GLN A 273 22.61 4.86 0.40
C GLN A 273 21.36 4.01 0.12
N THR A 274 21.53 2.88 -0.56
CA THR A 274 20.43 1.95 -0.84
C THR A 274 19.88 1.34 0.45
N LYS A 275 20.73 0.89 1.37
CA LYS A 275 20.29 0.38 2.68
C LYS A 275 19.53 1.44 3.47
N ALA A 276 19.97 2.69 3.44
CA ALA A 276 19.27 3.80 4.10
C ALA A 276 17.87 4.02 3.49
N ALA A 277 17.74 3.98 2.16
CA ALA A 277 16.47 4.08 1.48
C ALA A 277 15.56 2.88 1.78
N LEU A 278 16.10 1.66 1.84
CA LEU A 278 15.37 0.45 2.21
C LEU A 278 14.86 0.53 3.66
N GLN A 279 15.70 0.92 4.61
CA GLN A 279 15.27 1.06 6.00
C GLN A 279 14.17 2.13 6.18
N HIS A 280 14.14 3.14 5.31
CA HIS A 280 13.06 4.12 5.32
C HIS A 280 11.79 3.57 4.63
N LEU A 281 11.99 2.92 3.47
CA LEU A 281 11.05 2.55 2.40
C LEU A 281 10.36 1.17 2.48
N ALA A 282 11.03 0.17 3.06
CA ALA A 282 10.75 -1.23 2.76
C ALA A 282 9.40 -1.67 3.30
N ARG A 283 8.74 -2.55 2.54
CA ARG A 283 7.43 -3.11 2.87
C ARG A 283 7.51 -4.04 4.09
N ASP A 284 8.66 -4.68 4.28
CA ASP A 284 8.98 -5.53 5.42
C ASP A 284 8.67 -4.89 6.78
N HIS A 285 8.78 -3.56 6.90
CA HIS A 285 8.45 -2.82 8.12
C HIS A 285 6.99 -2.98 8.56
N ALA A 286 6.07 -3.22 7.63
CA ALA A 286 4.66 -3.49 7.92
C ALA A 286 4.37 -4.99 8.13
N ARG A 287 5.34 -5.87 7.89
CA ARG A 287 5.12 -7.32 7.79
C ARG A 287 5.74 -8.12 8.93
N THR A 288 6.51 -7.48 9.82
CA THR A 288 6.97 -8.17 11.05
C THR A 288 5.76 -8.69 11.84
N PRO A 289 5.88 -9.85 12.51
CA PRO A 289 4.84 -10.39 13.37
C PRO A 289 4.21 -9.34 14.30
N MET A 290 2.89 -9.43 14.47
CA MET A 290 2.15 -8.56 15.39
C MET A 290 2.65 -8.71 16.82
N GLN A 291 2.78 -7.59 17.54
CA GLN A 291 3.36 -7.54 18.88
C GLN A 291 2.26 -7.64 19.95
N TRP A 292 1.90 -8.87 20.34
CA TRP A 292 0.85 -9.11 21.34
C TRP A 292 1.33 -8.91 22.78
N SER A 293 2.57 -9.30 23.08
CA SER A 293 3.17 -9.16 24.42
C SER A 293 4.71 -9.06 24.35
N SER A 294 5.35 -8.80 25.48
CA SER A 294 6.81 -8.83 25.65
C SER A 294 7.42 -10.24 25.71
N GLN A 295 6.63 -11.30 25.55
CA GLN A 295 7.13 -12.68 25.49
C GLN A 295 7.97 -12.94 24.23
N THR A 296 8.63 -14.10 24.20
CA THR A 296 9.32 -14.61 23.00
C THR A 296 8.41 -14.52 21.77
N ASN A 297 8.99 -14.19 20.61
CA ASN A 297 8.24 -13.96 19.37
C ASN A 297 7.13 -12.90 19.48
N ALA A 298 7.24 -11.98 20.44
CA ALA A 298 6.23 -10.97 20.78
C ALA A 298 4.84 -11.57 21.13
N GLY A 299 4.79 -12.83 21.56
CA GLY A 299 3.55 -13.58 21.77
C GLY A 299 2.77 -13.92 20.48
N PHE A 300 3.36 -13.72 19.29
CA PHE A 300 2.73 -14.05 18.01
C PHE A 300 2.60 -15.56 17.77
N THR A 301 3.58 -16.32 18.23
CA THR A 301 3.61 -17.77 18.12
C THR A 301 4.29 -18.36 19.36
N SER A 302 4.17 -19.67 19.55
CA SER A 302 4.81 -20.38 20.67
C SER A 302 6.32 -20.14 20.69
N GLU A 303 6.93 -20.20 21.88
CA GLU A 303 8.38 -19.99 22.04
C GLU A 303 9.23 -21.00 21.26
N SER A 304 8.71 -22.23 21.07
CA SER A 304 9.37 -23.29 20.32
C SER A 304 9.23 -23.16 18.79
N ALA A 305 8.40 -22.22 18.30
CA ALA A 305 8.18 -22.01 16.88
C ALA A 305 9.06 -20.88 16.35
N THR A 306 9.56 -21.05 15.13
CA THR A 306 10.22 -19.97 14.38
C THR A 306 9.17 -19.26 13.55
N PRO A 307 8.88 -17.97 13.79
CA PRO A 307 7.96 -17.23 12.94
C PRO A 307 8.57 -17.07 11.53
N TRP A 308 7.72 -16.94 10.52
CA TRP A 308 8.15 -16.82 9.11
C TRP A 308 9.06 -15.60 8.87
N MET A 309 8.88 -14.56 9.69
CA MET A 309 9.73 -13.38 9.77
C MET A 309 10.00 -13.07 11.24
N ARG A 310 11.18 -12.53 11.55
CA ARG A 310 11.58 -12.18 12.91
C ARG A 310 10.65 -11.12 13.51
N ALA A 311 10.20 -11.34 14.75
CA ALA A 311 9.45 -10.35 15.51
C ALA A 311 10.32 -9.13 15.85
N ASN A 312 9.78 -7.93 15.70
CA ASN A 312 10.51 -6.69 15.96
C ASN A 312 10.79 -6.54 17.46
N THR A 313 12.03 -6.15 17.80
CA THR A 313 12.52 -6.06 19.19
C THR A 313 11.84 -4.96 20.00
N SER A 314 11.17 -4.01 19.34
CA SER A 314 10.42 -2.94 19.99
C SER A 314 9.30 -3.44 20.92
N THR A 315 8.90 -4.71 20.83
CA THR A 315 7.99 -5.33 21.80
C THR A 315 8.53 -5.29 23.24
N GLN A 316 9.86 -5.38 23.40
CA GLN A 316 10.55 -5.32 24.70
C GLN A 316 10.58 -3.89 25.27
N GLU A 317 10.28 -2.89 24.44
CA GLU A 317 10.19 -1.48 24.83
C GLU A 317 8.75 -1.07 25.21
N GLY A 318 7.86 -2.06 25.40
CA GLY A 318 6.45 -1.84 25.74
C GLY A 318 5.56 -1.53 24.55
N ILE A 319 6.05 -1.65 23.31
CA ILE A 319 5.20 -1.54 22.11
C ILE A 319 4.51 -2.88 21.89
N ASN A 320 3.51 -3.22 22.70
CA ASN A 320 2.75 -4.44 22.50
C ASN A 320 1.35 -4.30 23.08
N VAL A 321 0.43 -5.15 22.62
CA VAL A 321 -0.99 -5.04 23.00
C VAL A 321 -1.20 -5.20 24.50
N ALA A 322 -0.50 -6.12 25.16
CA ALA A 322 -0.64 -6.36 26.59
C ALA A 322 -0.26 -5.14 27.44
N ASP A 323 0.89 -4.53 27.14
CA ASP A 323 1.39 -3.37 27.87
C ASP A 323 0.56 -2.11 27.53
N GLU A 324 0.30 -1.87 26.24
CA GLU A 324 -0.49 -0.71 25.80
C GLU A 324 -1.97 -0.79 26.22
N THR A 325 -2.53 -1.97 26.48
CA THR A 325 -3.91 -2.10 26.97
C THR A 325 -4.07 -1.55 28.38
N ASN A 326 -3.08 -1.78 29.24
CA ASN A 326 -3.13 -1.40 30.66
C ASN A 326 -2.65 0.05 30.91
N ASP A 327 -1.90 0.64 29.99
CA ASP A 327 -1.51 2.05 30.06
C ASP A 327 -2.58 2.97 29.45
N HIS A 328 -3.28 3.73 30.28
CA HIS A 328 -4.27 4.71 29.83
C HIS A 328 -3.69 5.82 28.93
N ALA A 329 -2.38 6.08 29.03
CA ALA A 329 -1.67 7.03 28.19
C ALA A 329 -1.04 6.38 26.96
N SER A 330 -1.36 5.13 26.63
CA SER A 330 -0.81 4.43 25.47
C SER A 330 -1.31 4.98 24.13
N VAL A 331 -0.66 4.58 23.04
CA VAL A 331 -1.12 4.88 21.67
C VAL A 331 -2.39 4.09 21.37
N LEU A 332 -2.50 2.85 21.85
CA LEU A 332 -3.68 2.00 21.69
C LEU A 332 -4.94 2.60 22.31
N ASN A 333 -4.86 3.03 23.58
CA ASN A 333 -6.00 3.63 24.26
C ASN A 333 -6.36 5.00 23.66
N PHE A 334 -5.38 5.72 23.12
CA PHE A 334 -5.64 6.93 22.36
C PHE A 334 -6.38 6.66 21.04
N TRP A 335 -6.00 5.62 20.27
CA TRP A 335 -6.74 5.21 19.08
C TRP A 335 -8.18 4.80 19.41
N ARG A 336 -8.40 4.01 20.47
CA ARG A 336 -9.75 3.67 20.95
C ARG A 336 -10.59 4.93 21.20
N HIS A 337 -10.01 5.94 21.86
CA HIS A 337 -10.69 7.22 22.09
C HIS A 337 -10.99 7.96 20.78
N MET A 338 -10.03 8.05 19.86
CA MET A 338 -10.21 8.73 18.57
C MET A 338 -11.29 8.07 17.70
N LEU A 339 -11.36 6.73 17.68
CA LEU A 339 -12.39 6.01 16.95
C LEU A 339 -13.78 6.22 17.56
N GLN A 340 -13.88 6.24 18.89
CA GLN A 340 -15.13 6.59 19.58
C GLN A 340 -15.57 8.03 19.26
N LEU A 341 -14.63 8.97 19.25
CA LEU A 341 -14.90 10.36 18.87
C LEU A 341 -15.38 10.45 17.42
N ARG A 342 -14.67 9.81 16.48
CA ARG A 342 -15.06 9.76 15.06
C ARG A 342 -16.48 9.21 14.88
N LYS A 343 -16.83 8.13 15.60
CA LYS A 343 -18.16 7.51 15.52
C LYS A 343 -19.24 8.44 16.07
N THR A 344 -19.02 9.06 17.22
CA THR A 344 -20.02 9.92 17.87
C THR A 344 -20.21 11.27 17.19
N GLN A 345 -19.17 11.79 16.52
CA GLN A 345 -19.22 13.05 15.77
C GLN A 345 -19.54 12.86 14.29
N SER A 346 -19.74 11.62 13.82
CA SER A 346 -20.03 11.33 12.40
C SER A 346 -21.32 12.00 11.89
N GLY A 347 -22.26 12.30 12.78
CA GLY A 347 -23.48 13.07 12.49
C GLY A 347 -23.31 14.59 12.40
N ALA A 348 -22.13 15.12 12.71
CA ALA A 348 -21.82 16.55 12.61
C ALA A 348 -21.19 16.94 11.26
N ARG A 349 -21.29 16.07 10.24
CA ARG A 349 -21.00 16.49 8.87
C ARG A 349 -22.02 17.57 8.48
N PRO A 350 -21.59 18.76 8.03
CA PRO A 350 -22.53 19.71 7.46
C PRO A 350 -23.25 18.99 6.32
N SER A 351 -24.57 18.89 6.44
CA SER A 351 -25.43 18.55 5.31
C SER A 351 -25.09 19.49 4.16
N ARG A 352 -24.53 18.96 3.07
CA ARG A 352 -24.51 19.64 1.78
C ARG A 352 -24.74 18.63 0.68
#